data_AF-A0AAV6ZMM6-F1
#
_entry.id   AF-A0AAV6ZMM6-F1
#
_cell.length_a   1.000
_cell.length_b   1.000
_cell.length_c   1.000
_cell.angle_alpha   90.00
_cell.angle_beta   90.00
_cell.angle_gamma   90.00
#
_symmetry.space_group_name_H-M   'P 1'
#
loop_
_entity.id
_entity.type
_entity.pdbx_description
1 polymer ?
#
loop_
_entity_poly.entity_id
_entity_poly.type
_entity_poly.pdbx_seq_one_letter_code
_entity_poly.pdbx_strand_id
1 'polypeptide(L)'
;MIAHEFYPEITIMKIDEASIKEVDKWLQSDPGAFDWTYAYNYVKQIKGNSDLNVEENLKKSIKQTLRIDFYKDNLTDPVVLEQADCIVTGWLSEVICKDKNEYIKCFQKITKLLKPGGLLILMECLNGTFFDVGKEKYRIFKHDERFLRDNLANEGFKIVFCKVLDSKIVSPLTDYEQMIFVAAVKETS
;
A
#
# COMPACT_ATOMS: atom_id res chain seq x y z
N MET A 1 7.40 -8.37 9.42
CA MET A 1 8.12 -8.67 8.16
C MET A 1 8.88 -7.42 7.74
N ILE A 2 10.14 -7.52 7.32
CA ILE A 2 10.82 -6.41 6.63
C ILE A 2 10.94 -6.83 5.16
N ALA A 3 10.40 -6.03 4.24
CA ALA A 3 10.23 -6.46 2.85
C ALA A 3 11.53 -7.00 2.21
N HIS A 4 12.66 -6.30 2.39
CA HIS A 4 13.94 -6.70 1.78
C HIS A 4 14.51 -8.04 2.29
N GLU A 5 14.07 -8.56 3.43
CA GLU A 5 14.50 -9.87 3.93
C GLU A 5 13.89 -11.02 3.12
N PHE A 6 12.77 -10.77 2.43
CA PHE A 6 11.99 -11.77 1.71
C PHE A 6 11.92 -11.48 0.21
N TYR A 7 12.02 -10.21 -0.19
CA TYR A 7 11.87 -9.75 -1.56
C TYR A 7 13.10 -8.93 -1.96
N PRO A 8 14.06 -9.51 -2.70
CA PRO A 8 15.29 -8.83 -3.11
C PRO A 8 15.06 -7.75 -4.19
N GLU A 9 13.89 -7.78 -4.84
CA GLU A 9 13.48 -6.83 -5.86
C GLU A 9 12.14 -6.20 -5.49
N ILE A 10 12.13 -4.87 -5.36
CA ILE A 10 10.98 -4.08 -4.96
C ILE A 10 10.74 -3.00 -6.01
N THR A 11 9.50 -2.92 -6.48
CA THR A 11 9.01 -1.80 -7.29
C THR A 11 8.07 -0.96 -6.44
N ILE A 12 8.34 0.34 -6.33
CA ILE A 12 7.45 1.28 -5.64
C ILE A 12 6.55 1.94 -6.68
N MET A 13 5.24 1.94 -6.41
CA MET A 13 4.24 2.56 -7.25
C MET A 13 3.54 3.71 -6.53
N LYS A 14 3.38 4.86 -7.19
CA LYS A 14 2.73 6.07 -6.65
C LYS A 14 1.82 6.72 -7.71
N ILE A 15 0.79 7.43 -7.28
CA ILE A 15 -0.19 8.05 -8.19
C ILE A 15 0.36 9.31 -8.85
N ASP A 16 0.98 10.18 -8.05
CA ASP A 16 1.41 11.50 -8.46
C ASP A 16 2.95 11.60 -8.53
N GLU A 17 3.42 12.50 -9.39
CA GLU A 17 4.85 12.71 -9.61
C GLU A 17 5.57 13.34 -8.42
N ALA A 18 4.85 14.09 -7.57
CA ALA A 18 5.47 14.68 -6.38
C ALA A 18 5.84 13.58 -5.38
N SER A 19 4.94 12.62 -5.14
CA SER A 19 5.22 11.43 -4.32
C SER A 19 6.42 10.63 -4.84
N ILE A 20 6.57 10.47 -6.16
CA ILE A 20 7.73 9.79 -6.76
C ILE A 20 9.01 10.55 -6.46
N LYS A 21 9.01 11.87 -6.69
CA LYS A 21 10.17 12.73 -6.39
C LYS A 21 10.59 12.67 -4.93
N GLU A 22 9.64 12.61 -3.99
CA GLU A 22 9.96 12.45 -2.57
C GLU A 22 10.59 11.09 -2.24
N VAL A 23 10.15 10.02 -2.91
CA VAL A 23 10.81 8.71 -2.79
C VAL A 23 12.21 8.75 -3.40
N ASP A 24 12.38 9.38 -4.56
CA ASP A 24 13.68 9.46 -5.24
C ASP A 24 14.70 10.29 -4.45
N LYS A 25 14.28 11.41 -3.83
CA LYS A 25 15.11 12.17 -2.89
C LYS A 25 15.62 11.28 -1.77
N TRP A 26 14.72 10.51 -1.15
CA TRP A 26 15.10 9.60 -0.08
C TRP A 26 16.05 8.49 -0.58
N LEU A 27 15.78 7.88 -1.74
CA LEU A 27 16.66 6.87 -2.35
C LEU A 27 18.07 7.40 -2.61
N GLN A 28 18.19 8.66 -3.03
CA GLN A 28 19.46 9.34 -3.32
C GLN A 28 20.16 9.91 -2.07
N SER A 29 19.58 9.72 -0.88
CA SER A 29 20.06 10.29 0.38
C SER A 29 20.20 11.82 0.30
N ASP A 30 19.27 12.48 -0.39
CA ASP A 30 19.21 13.93 -0.50
C ASP A 30 19.01 14.56 0.91
N PRO A 31 19.74 15.64 1.27
CA PRO A 31 19.60 16.30 2.57
C PRO A 31 18.20 16.84 2.88
N GLY A 32 17.39 17.10 1.85
CA GLY A 32 16.00 17.53 1.96
C GLY A 32 14.98 16.38 1.96
N ALA A 33 15.42 15.13 1.94
CA ALA A 33 14.53 13.98 2.06
C ALA A 33 13.92 13.88 3.47
N PHE A 34 12.73 13.27 3.56
CA PHE A 34 12.10 13.00 4.85
C PHE A 34 12.96 12.05 5.70
N ASP A 35 13.13 12.39 6.99
CA ASP A 35 13.88 11.58 7.94
C ASP A 35 13.05 10.38 8.43
N TRP A 36 13.37 9.20 7.90
CA TRP A 36 12.76 7.93 8.27
C TRP A 36 13.45 7.21 9.44
N THR A 37 14.46 7.81 10.08
CA THR A 37 15.26 7.20 11.17
C THR A 37 14.39 6.61 12.28
N TYR A 38 13.31 7.32 12.66
CA TYR A 38 12.37 6.85 13.66
C TYR A 38 11.72 5.50 13.27
N ALA A 39 11.28 5.36 12.02
CA ALA A 39 10.66 4.14 11.53
C ALA A 39 11.65 2.96 11.52
N TYR A 40 12.89 3.20 11.09
CA TYR A 40 13.93 2.16 11.09
C TYR A 40 14.27 1.71 12.51
N ASN A 41 14.39 2.65 13.46
CA ASN A 41 14.66 2.34 14.85
C ASN A 41 13.51 1.55 15.49
N TYR A 42 12.27 1.88 15.17
CA TYR A 42 11.12 1.11 15.63
C TYR A 42 11.13 -0.32 15.08
N VAL A 43 11.46 -0.51 13.80
CA VAL A 43 11.63 -1.84 13.19
C VAL A 43 12.75 -2.63 13.87
N LYS A 44 13.91 -2.00 14.14
CA LYS A 44 15.02 -2.61 14.88
C LYS A 44 14.60 -3.08 16.27
N GLN A 45 13.84 -2.25 16.99
CA GLN A 45 13.32 -2.58 18.31
C GLN A 45 12.38 -3.77 18.28
N ILE A 46 11.42 -3.80 17.35
CA ILE A 46 10.51 -4.94 17.16
C ILE A 46 11.29 -6.22 16.85
N LYS A 47 12.35 -6.12 16.07
CA LYS A 47 13.20 -7.25 15.70
C LYS A 47 14.18 -7.67 16.80
N GLY A 48 14.36 -6.85 17.84
CA GLY A 48 15.39 -7.08 18.86
C GLY A 48 16.81 -7.05 18.31
N ASN A 49 17.07 -6.30 17.22
CA ASN A 49 18.38 -6.23 16.60
C ASN A 49 18.73 -4.79 16.18
N SER A 50 19.61 -4.15 16.95
CA SER A 50 20.08 -2.77 16.74
C SER A 50 20.94 -2.59 15.49
N ASP A 51 21.62 -3.66 15.07
CA ASP A 51 22.64 -3.62 14.03
C ASP A 51 22.05 -3.85 12.62
N LEU A 52 20.72 -3.99 12.52
CA LEU A 52 20.04 -4.09 11.23
C LEU A 52 20.24 -2.80 10.41
N ASN A 53 20.84 -2.92 9.24
CA ASN A 53 20.92 -1.83 8.26
C ASN A 53 19.64 -1.74 7.41
N VAL A 54 18.51 -1.46 8.09
CA VAL A 54 17.16 -1.51 7.49
C VAL A 54 17.04 -0.60 6.27
N GLU A 55 17.50 0.64 6.39
CA GLU A 55 17.42 1.64 5.32
C GLU A 55 18.25 1.23 4.09
N GLU A 56 19.53 0.97 4.28
CA GLU A 56 20.44 0.65 3.17
C GLU A 56 20.00 -0.60 2.42
N ASN A 57 19.59 -1.65 3.14
CA ASN A 57 19.13 -2.88 2.51
C ASN A 57 17.80 -2.69 1.77
N LEU A 58 16.91 -1.84 2.30
CA LEU A 58 15.67 -1.47 1.61
C LEU A 58 15.97 -0.68 0.33
N LYS A 59 16.83 0.33 0.39
CA LYS A 59 17.28 1.11 -0.78
C LYS A 59 17.88 0.21 -1.86
N LYS A 60 18.73 -0.75 -1.49
CA LYS A 60 19.33 -1.73 -2.42
C LYS A 60 18.31 -2.65 -3.09
N SER A 61 17.21 -2.96 -2.41
CA SER A 61 16.18 -3.85 -2.93
C SER A 61 15.20 -3.13 -3.85
N ILE A 62 15.03 -1.82 -3.69
CA ILE A 62 14.20 -1.00 -4.58
C ILE A 62 14.91 -0.83 -5.92
N LYS A 63 14.28 -1.32 -7.00
CA LYS A 63 14.85 -1.31 -8.36
C LYS A 63 14.29 -0.19 -9.22
N GLN A 64 13.06 0.24 -8.94
CA GLN A 64 12.39 1.28 -9.70
C GLN A 64 11.24 1.90 -8.92
N THR A 65 10.98 3.17 -9.23
CA THR A 65 9.81 3.95 -8.82
C THR A 65 8.96 4.23 -10.05
N LEU A 66 7.66 3.90 -10.01
CA LEU A 66 6.75 4.04 -11.14
C LEU A 66 5.52 4.86 -10.77
N ARG A 67 5.07 5.66 -11.73
CA ARG A 67 3.76 6.30 -11.67
C ARG A 67 2.69 5.32 -12.12
N ILE A 68 1.59 5.27 -11.39
CA ILE A 68 0.41 4.50 -11.81
C ILE A 68 -0.67 5.42 -12.39
N ASP A 69 -1.32 4.92 -13.44
CA ASP A 69 -2.45 5.57 -14.10
C ASP A 69 -3.64 4.60 -14.19
N PHE A 70 -4.66 4.86 -13.38
CA PHE A 70 -5.85 4.02 -13.30
C PHE A 70 -6.78 4.16 -14.50
N TYR A 71 -6.61 5.20 -15.32
CA TYR A 71 -7.39 5.38 -16.54
C TYR A 71 -6.86 4.54 -17.69
N LYS A 72 -5.62 4.06 -17.61
CA LYS A 72 -5.03 3.14 -18.59
C LYS A 72 -5.32 1.69 -18.26
N ASP A 73 -5.37 0.84 -19.28
CA ASP A 73 -5.55 -0.61 -19.09
C ASP A 73 -4.36 -1.24 -18.36
N ASN A 74 -3.15 -0.85 -18.74
CA ASN A 74 -1.93 -1.14 -18.00
C ASN A 74 -1.66 -0.02 -16.97
N LEU A 75 -1.68 -0.35 -15.68
CA LEU A 75 -1.48 0.61 -14.59
C LEU A 75 -0.13 1.33 -14.68
N THR A 76 0.92 0.67 -15.17
CA THR A 76 2.30 1.19 -15.18
C THR A 76 2.77 1.60 -16.56
N ASP A 77 1.85 1.82 -17.51
CA ASP A 77 2.19 2.19 -18.88
C ASP A 77 3.16 3.40 -18.96
N PRO A 78 4.23 3.31 -19.77
CA PRO A 78 4.50 2.29 -20.81
C PRO A 78 5.22 1.03 -20.31
N VAL A 79 5.52 0.93 -19.01
CA VAL A 79 6.21 -0.23 -18.42
C VAL A 79 5.21 -1.37 -18.23
N VAL A 80 5.57 -2.56 -18.73
CA VAL A 80 4.83 -3.80 -18.48
C VAL A 80 5.59 -4.57 -17.41
N LEU A 81 5.01 -4.66 -16.21
CA LEU A 81 5.59 -5.42 -15.11
C LEU A 81 5.25 -6.90 -15.24
N GLU A 82 6.20 -7.76 -14.86
CA GLU A 82 5.91 -9.15 -14.55
C GLU A 82 5.03 -9.25 -13.28
N GLN A 83 4.33 -10.37 -13.13
CA GLN A 83 3.53 -10.59 -11.93
C GLN A 83 4.44 -10.77 -10.70
N ALA A 84 4.15 -10.01 -9.65
CA ALA A 84 4.89 -10.05 -8.41
C ALA A 84 4.51 -11.25 -7.55
N ASP A 85 5.45 -11.70 -6.71
CA ASP A 85 5.22 -12.68 -5.64
C ASP A 85 4.37 -12.10 -4.50
N CYS A 86 4.45 -10.78 -4.31
CA CYS A 86 3.79 -10.07 -3.24
C CYS A 86 3.40 -8.65 -3.68
N ILE A 87 2.21 -8.21 -3.27
CA ILE A 87 1.77 -6.82 -3.38
C ILE A 87 1.50 -6.29 -1.98
N VAL A 88 2.07 -5.13 -1.68
CA VAL A 88 1.70 -4.33 -0.50
C VAL A 88 1.00 -3.08 -1.00
N THR A 89 -0.26 -2.90 -0.61
CA THR A 89 -1.04 -1.69 -0.92
C THR A 89 -1.68 -1.14 0.35
N GLY A 90 -1.81 0.17 0.44
CA GLY A 90 -2.62 0.76 1.50
C GLY A 90 -2.92 2.23 1.28
N TRP A 91 -4.10 2.64 1.75
CA TRP A 91 -4.63 3.99 1.59
C TRP A 91 -4.59 4.47 0.14
N LEU A 92 -5.04 3.60 -0.78
CA LEU A 92 -4.93 3.81 -2.22
C LEU A 92 -6.32 3.77 -2.86
N SER A 93 -6.94 2.58 -2.88
CA SER A 93 -8.20 2.34 -3.58
C SER A 93 -9.32 3.22 -3.02
N GLU A 94 -9.42 3.34 -1.70
CA GLU A 94 -10.44 4.17 -1.06
C GLU A 94 -10.22 5.67 -1.28
N VAL A 95 -8.97 6.10 -1.53
CA VAL A 95 -8.63 7.50 -1.75
C VAL A 95 -8.95 7.94 -3.18
N ILE A 96 -8.68 7.09 -4.15
CA ILE A 96 -8.82 7.47 -5.57
C ILE A 96 -10.20 7.16 -6.16
N CYS A 97 -10.93 6.21 -5.57
CA CYS A 97 -12.20 5.76 -6.14
C CYS A 97 -13.37 6.62 -5.66
N LYS A 98 -14.30 6.89 -6.56
CA LYS A 98 -15.51 7.66 -6.27
C LYS A 98 -16.65 6.82 -5.75
N ASP A 99 -16.73 5.60 -6.22
CA ASP A 99 -17.79 4.68 -5.89
C ASP A 99 -17.30 3.23 -5.87
N LYS A 100 -18.23 2.33 -5.56
CA LYS A 100 -18.03 0.89 -5.51
C LYS A 100 -17.50 0.31 -6.82
N ASN A 101 -17.99 0.78 -7.97
CA ASN A 101 -17.61 0.23 -9.26
C ASN A 101 -16.18 0.63 -9.63
N GLU A 102 -15.80 1.88 -9.36
CA GLU A 102 -14.41 2.32 -9.51
C GLU A 102 -13.48 1.56 -8.58
N TYR A 103 -13.87 1.35 -7.30
CA TYR A 103 -13.09 0.57 -6.35
C TYR A 103 -12.85 -0.85 -6.86
N ILE A 104 -13.89 -1.56 -7.27
CA ILE A 104 -13.77 -2.94 -7.75
C ILE A 104 -12.83 -3.02 -8.97
N LYS A 105 -12.97 -2.11 -9.93
CA LYS A 105 -12.09 -2.06 -11.11
C LYS A 105 -10.65 -1.74 -10.74
N CYS A 106 -10.43 -0.80 -9.82
CA CYS A 106 -9.11 -0.45 -9.31
C CYS A 106 -8.46 -1.66 -8.63
N PHE A 107 -9.19 -2.30 -7.72
CA PHE A 107 -8.76 -3.50 -7.01
C PHE A 107 -8.37 -4.61 -7.99
N GLN A 108 -9.20 -4.90 -8.98
CA GLN A 108 -8.93 -5.84 -10.06
C GLN A 108 -7.65 -5.52 -10.85
N LYS A 109 -7.41 -4.26 -11.17
CA LYS A 109 -6.18 -3.85 -11.87
C LYS A 109 -4.94 -4.09 -11.01
N ILE A 110 -5.00 -3.78 -9.72
CA ILE A 110 -3.90 -4.00 -8.78
C ILE A 110 -3.65 -5.51 -8.61
N THR A 111 -4.69 -6.30 -8.36
CA THR A 111 -4.56 -7.74 -8.08
C THR A 111 -4.14 -8.56 -9.31
N LYS A 112 -4.30 -8.03 -10.54
CA LYS A 112 -3.74 -8.62 -11.77
C LYS A 112 -2.22 -8.62 -11.81
N LEU A 113 -1.57 -7.69 -11.11
CA LEU A 113 -0.12 -7.66 -10.95
C LEU A 113 0.39 -8.75 -10.00
N LEU A 114 -0.49 -9.49 -9.32
CA LEU A 114 -0.12 -10.56 -8.41
C LEU A 114 -0.27 -11.92 -9.08
N LYS A 115 0.77 -12.74 -8.99
CA LYS A 115 0.74 -14.12 -9.49
C LYS A 115 -0.24 -15.00 -8.70
N PRO A 116 -0.79 -16.07 -9.31
CA PRO A 116 -1.47 -17.12 -8.55
C PRO A 116 -0.55 -17.68 -7.45
N GLY A 117 -1.08 -17.89 -6.24
CA GLY A 117 -0.31 -18.25 -5.05
C GLY A 117 0.46 -17.09 -4.39
N GLY A 118 0.41 -15.88 -4.95
CA GLY A 118 1.08 -14.70 -4.40
C GLY A 118 0.38 -14.12 -3.17
N LEU A 119 1.11 -13.31 -2.40
CA LEU A 119 0.64 -12.66 -1.17
C LEU A 119 0.19 -11.22 -1.42
N LEU A 120 -1.05 -10.90 -1.04
CA LEU A 120 -1.53 -9.53 -0.92
C LEU A 120 -1.48 -9.10 0.55
N ILE A 121 -0.82 -7.98 0.83
CA ILE A 121 -0.91 -7.25 2.10
C ILE A 121 -1.63 -5.93 1.82
N LEU A 122 -2.78 -5.74 2.46
CA LEU A 122 -3.66 -4.61 2.23
C LEU A 122 -3.98 -3.89 3.54
N MET A 123 -3.91 -2.56 3.51
CA MET A 123 -4.24 -1.67 4.63
C MET A 123 -5.22 -0.61 4.18
N GLU A 124 -6.38 -0.50 4.82
CA GLU A 124 -7.39 0.51 4.45
C GLU A 124 -8.04 1.14 5.68
N CYS A 125 -8.55 2.36 5.50
CA CYS A 125 -9.40 3.03 6.47
C CYS A 125 -10.88 2.67 6.21
N LEU A 126 -11.58 2.22 7.24
CA LEU A 126 -12.98 1.84 7.18
C LEU A 126 -13.90 2.94 7.71
N ASN A 127 -15.10 2.99 7.14
CA ASN A 127 -16.21 3.87 7.53
C ASN A 127 -15.96 5.38 7.51
N GLY A 128 -14.78 5.82 7.07
CA GLY A 128 -14.45 7.24 6.88
C GLY A 128 -14.94 7.81 5.55
N THR A 129 -15.04 9.14 5.48
CA THR A 129 -15.47 9.90 4.30
C THR A 129 -14.47 10.95 3.85
N PHE A 130 -13.50 11.35 4.69
CA PHE A 130 -12.41 12.24 4.27
C PHE A 130 -11.08 12.06 5.02
N PHE A 131 -10.03 12.66 4.46
CA PHE A 131 -8.84 13.06 5.19
C PHE A 131 -8.29 14.39 4.66
N ASP A 132 -7.56 15.11 5.51
CA ASP A 132 -6.93 16.39 5.17
C ASP A 132 -5.41 16.23 5.05
N VAL A 133 -4.82 16.87 4.04
CA VAL A 133 -3.37 17.01 3.87
C VAL A 133 -3.04 18.48 3.70
N GLY A 134 -2.44 19.06 4.73
CA GLY A 134 -2.18 20.50 4.77
C GLY A 134 -3.49 21.29 4.74
N LYS A 135 -3.75 21.98 3.63
CA LYS A 135 -4.98 22.77 3.42
C LYS A 135 -6.01 22.06 2.54
N GLU A 136 -5.64 20.92 1.96
CA GLU A 136 -6.47 20.20 1.01
C GLU A 136 -7.27 19.11 1.73
N LYS A 137 -8.57 19.03 1.40
CA LYS A 137 -9.46 17.98 1.88
C LYS A 137 -9.72 16.97 0.77
N TYR A 138 -9.40 15.72 1.02
CA TYR A 138 -9.62 14.60 0.12
C TYR A 138 -10.82 13.78 0.59
N ARG A 139 -11.74 13.50 -0.34
CA ARG A 139 -12.85 12.57 -0.09
C ARG A 139 -12.32 11.14 -0.22
N ILE A 140 -12.73 10.27 0.70
CA ILE A 140 -12.50 8.82 0.61
C ILE A 140 -13.82 8.09 0.35
N PHE A 141 -13.72 6.98 -0.36
CA PHE A 141 -14.82 6.05 -0.57
C PHE A 141 -15.09 5.27 0.72
N LYS A 142 -16.19 5.65 1.38
CA LYS A 142 -16.67 4.96 2.58
C LYS A 142 -17.07 3.53 2.26
N HIS A 143 -16.41 2.58 2.94
CA HIS A 143 -16.74 1.16 2.89
C HIS A 143 -16.45 0.51 4.24
N ASP A 144 -16.98 -0.69 4.46
CA ASP A 144 -16.82 -1.47 5.68
C ASP A 144 -15.96 -2.73 5.46
N GLU A 145 -15.68 -3.45 6.56
CA GLU A 145 -14.91 -4.70 6.51
C GLU A 145 -15.56 -5.75 5.59
N ARG A 146 -16.90 -5.82 5.59
CA ARG A 146 -17.62 -6.80 4.78
C ARG A 146 -17.38 -6.58 3.30
N PHE A 147 -17.47 -5.32 2.85
CA PHE A 147 -17.20 -4.96 1.47
C PHE A 147 -15.81 -5.40 1.01
N LEU A 148 -14.77 -5.14 1.82
CA LEU A 148 -13.41 -5.55 1.51
C LEU A 148 -13.27 -7.08 1.44
N ARG A 149 -13.83 -7.81 2.40
CA ARG A 149 -13.80 -9.28 2.43
C ARG A 149 -14.51 -9.90 1.23
N ASP A 150 -15.66 -9.34 0.84
CA ASP A 150 -16.41 -9.80 -0.32
C ASP A 150 -15.60 -9.59 -1.61
N ASN A 151 -14.92 -8.44 -1.77
CA ASN A 151 -14.05 -8.20 -2.93
C ASN A 151 -12.85 -9.14 -2.97
N LEU A 152 -12.21 -9.40 -1.83
CA LEU A 152 -11.13 -10.39 -1.74
C LEU A 152 -11.60 -11.77 -2.19
N ALA A 153 -12.73 -12.24 -1.65
CA ALA A 153 -13.29 -13.54 -2.01
C ALA A 153 -13.65 -13.62 -3.50
N ASN A 154 -14.27 -12.58 -4.05
CA ASN A 154 -14.65 -12.52 -5.47
C ASN A 154 -13.44 -12.56 -6.41
N GLU A 155 -12.30 -12.04 -5.98
CA GLU A 155 -11.04 -12.07 -6.74
C GLU A 155 -10.17 -13.31 -6.44
N GLY A 156 -10.75 -14.32 -5.77
CA GLY A 156 -10.07 -15.59 -5.48
C GLY A 156 -8.98 -15.46 -4.43
N PHE A 157 -9.16 -14.61 -3.42
CA PHE A 157 -8.23 -14.49 -2.30
C PHE A 157 -8.72 -15.24 -1.06
N LYS A 158 -7.81 -16.05 -0.50
CA LYS A 158 -7.97 -16.64 0.83
C LYS A 158 -7.27 -15.79 1.87
N ILE A 159 -8.03 -15.22 2.80
CA ILE A 159 -7.49 -14.44 3.91
C ILE A 159 -6.73 -15.35 4.87
N VAL A 160 -5.46 -15.04 5.11
CA VAL A 160 -4.58 -15.77 6.05
C VAL A 160 -4.33 -15.00 7.35
N PHE A 161 -4.49 -13.68 7.32
CA PHE A 161 -4.45 -12.84 8.50
C PHE A 161 -5.38 -11.64 8.31
N CYS A 162 -6.11 -11.27 9.35
CA CYS A 162 -6.93 -10.06 9.35
C CYS A 162 -6.95 -9.46 10.75
N LYS A 163 -6.67 -8.16 10.84
CA LYS A 163 -6.79 -7.40 12.08
C LYS A 163 -7.53 -6.10 11.80
N VAL A 164 -8.61 -5.89 12.54
CA VAL A 164 -9.31 -4.61 12.60
C VAL A 164 -8.94 -3.91 13.90
N LEU A 165 -8.68 -2.61 13.81
CA LEU A 165 -8.34 -1.76 14.91
C LEU A 165 -9.29 -0.56 14.92
N ASP A 166 -10.02 -0.40 16.01
CA ASP A 166 -10.86 0.78 16.20
C ASP A 166 -9.99 2.03 16.32
N SER A 167 -10.41 3.10 15.63
CA SER A 167 -9.81 4.41 15.77
C SER A 167 -10.00 4.89 17.21
N LYS A 168 -8.89 5.15 17.88
CA LYS A 168 -8.87 5.88 19.15
C LYS A 168 -8.62 7.38 18.95
N ILE A 169 -8.49 7.79 17.69
CA ILE A 169 -8.05 9.11 17.30
C ILE A 169 -9.29 9.97 17.09
N VAL A 170 -9.48 10.96 17.95
CA VAL A 170 -10.38 12.08 17.68
C VAL A 170 -9.55 13.15 16.98
N SER A 171 -9.69 13.25 15.66
CA SER A 171 -8.91 14.19 14.83
C SER A 171 -9.84 14.99 13.93
N PRO A 172 -9.61 16.30 13.76
CA PRO A 172 -10.31 17.07 12.74
C PRO A 172 -9.86 16.71 11.32
N LEU A 173 -8.72 16.00 11.18
CA LEU A 173 -8.08 15.72 9.89
C LEU A 173 -8.65 14.49 9.19
N THR A 174 -9.47 13.68 9.84
CA THR A 174 -10.07 12.47 9.24
C THR A 174 -11.18 11.94 10.14
N ASP A 175 -12.10 11.20 9.55
CA ASP A 175 -13.29 10.63 10.22
C ASP A 175 -13.38 9.10 10.09
N TYR A 176 -12.30 8.40 9.75
CA TYR A 176 -12.33 6.94 9.74
C TYR A 176 -12.61 6.39 11.13
N GLU A 177 -13.42 5.34 11.20
CA GLU A 177 -13.80 4.71 12.47
C GLU A 177 -12.86 3.57 12.82
N GLN A 178 -12.31 2.86 11.82
CA GLN A 178 -11.44 1.72 12.01
C GLN A 178 -10.36 1.66 10.93
N MET A 179 -9.25 0.98 11.23
CA MET A 179 -8.27 0.56 10.23
C MET A 179 -8.27 -0.95 10.14
N ILE A 180 -8.15 -1.46 8.92
CA ILE A 180 -8.03 -2.89 8.66
C ILE A 180 -6.66 -3.20 8.06
N PHE A 181 -6.05 -4.27 8.54
CA PHE A 181 -4.87 -4.89 7.97
C PHE A 181 -5.22 -6.32 7.55
N VAL A 182 -5.02 -6.64 6.28
CA VAL A 182 -5.27 -7.97 5.71
C VAL A 182 -4.00 -8.51 5.09
N ALA A 183 -3.71 -9.78 5.33
CA ALA A 183 -2.86 -10.58 4.47
C ALA A 183 -3.71 -11.69 3.85
N ALA A 184 -3.68 -11.82 2.53
CA ALA A 184 -4.45 -12.81 1.79
C ALA A 184 -3.63 -13.42 0.66
N VAL A 185 -3.83 -14.71 0.38
CA VAL A 185 -3.15 -15.45 -0.68
C VAL A 185 -4.09 -15.61 -1.86
N LYS A 186 -3.62 -15.28 -3.06
CA LYS A 186 -4.37 -15.50 -4.30
C LYS A 186 -4.40 -16.99 -4.62
N GLU A 187 -5.58 -17.55 -4.86
CA GLU A 187 -5.72 -18.98 -5.14
C GLU A 187 -5.04 -19.36 -6.46
N THR A 188 -4.40 -20.53 -6.46
CA THR A 188 -3.89 -21.18 -7.66
C THR A 188 -5.06 -21.92 -8.30
N SER A 189 -5.56 -21.42 -9.42
CA SER A 189 -6.58 -22.13 -10.20
C SER A 189 -6.03 -23.43 -10.78
#